data_AF-A0A1I0WAM6-F1
#
_entry.id   AF-A0A1I0WAM6-F1
#
_cell.length_a   1.000
_cell.length_b   1.000
_cell.length_c   1.000
_cell.angle_alpha   90.00
_cell.angle_beta   90.00
_cell.angle_gamma   90.00
#
_symmetry.space_group_name_H-M   'P 1'
#
loop_
_entity.id
_entity.type
_entity.pdbx_description
1 polymer ?
#
loop_
_entity_poly.entity_id
_entity_poly.type
_entity_poly.pdbx_seq_one_letter_code
_entity_poly.pdbx_strand_id
1 'polypeptide(L)'
;MFKKIGIAAAGLVVFVLLAIWFADITPKDIAAANAFTSAPGAQPLSAGDVVVLKKGGGLAKLCDAIVDPSDIEMQDAADVYYNRASRYVHWAAAISSRFGLVDEDKISAVTELGGLPFVGGTSSLTRRVFEYNDQKNCECDTARSMSFGERVCVVSASLIETREMQVMQDGERITRPVRRALGVQLRRHPVFVPPETYESCNVPYTEAAKIAEQQLCEDDGWPSDVRVRRYFNLIDRRPLPQSISVPSDS
;
A
#
# COMPACT_ATOMS: atom_id res chain seq x y z
N MET A 1 -2.93 -31.37 -38.45
CA MET A 1 -2.13 -31.25 -37.21
C MET A 1 -1.56 -29.84 -36.99
N PHE A 2 -1.02 -29.17 -38.00
CA PHE A 2 -0.41 -27.82 -37.89
C PHE A 2 -1.29 -26.73 -37.22
N LYS A 3 -2.60 -26.69 -37.47
CA LYS A 3 -3.51 -25.73 -36.80
C LYS A 3 -3.56 -25.89 -35.27
N LYS A 4 -3.45 -27.13 -34.75
CA LYS A 4 -3.47 -27.39 -33.29
C LYS A 4 -2.16 -26.96 -32.62
N ILE A 5 -1.03 -27.12 -33.33
CA ILE A 5 0.30 -26.70 -32.86
C ILE A 5 0.39 -25.17 -32.80
N GLY A 6 -0.15 -24.46 -33.81
CA GLY A 6 -0.17 -22.99 -33.83
C GLY A 6 -1.02 -22.39 -32.70
N ILE A 7 -2.19 -22.98 -32.41
CA ILE A 7 -3.05 -22.53 -31.29
C ILE A 7 -2.38 -22.76 -29.94
N ALA A 8 -1.72 -23.92 -29.74
CA ALA A 8 -1.01 -24.23 -28.50
C ALA A 8 0.20 -23.30 -28.28
N ALA A 9 0.97 -23.01 -29.33
CA ALA A 9 2.09 -22.08 -29.26
C ALA A 9 1.64 -20.64 -28.95
N ALA A 10 0.56 -20.16 -29.59
CA ALA A 10 -0.01 -18.85 -29.30
C ALA A 10 -0.51 -18.75 -27.85
N GLY A 11 -1.20 -19.78 -27.35
CA GLY A 11 -1.64 -19.85 -25.96
C GLY A 11 -0.47 -19.82 -24.97
N LEU A 12 0.64 -20.50 -25.30
CA LEU A 12 1.84 -20.53 -24.47
C LEU A 12 2.58 -19.19 -24.45
N VAL A 13 2.69 -18.50 -25.59
CA VAL A 13 3.26 -17.14 -25.64
C VAL A 13 2.44 -16.16 -24.83
N VAL A 14 1.10 -16.18 -24.96
CA VAL A 14 0.20 -15.34 -24.15
C VAL A 14 0.37 -15.67 -22.67
N PHE A 15 0.47 -16.95 -22.32
CA PHE A 15 0.70 -17.37 -20.93
C PHE A 15 2.04 -16.85 -20.38
N VAL A 16 3.13 -16.95 -21.14
CA VAL A 16 4.45 -16.44 -20.72
C VAL A 16 4.43 -14.92 -20.57
N LEU A 17 3.83 -14.19 -21.53
CA LEU A 17 3.70 -12.73 -21.44
C LEU A 17 2.88 -12.31 -20.22
N LEU A 18 1.74 -12.96 -19.97
CA LEU A 18 0.96 -12.74 -18.76
C LEU A 18 1.78 -13.05 -17.51
N ALA A 19 2.51 -14.16 -17.50
CA ALA A 19 3.31 -14.57 -16.35
C ALA A 19 4.44 -13.57 -16.05
N ILE A 20 5.08 -12.99 -17.07
CA ILE A 20 6.05 -11.88 -16.91
C ILE A 20 5.35 -10.63 -16.37
N TRP A 21 4.20 -10.26 -16.91
CA TRP A 21 3.45 -9.08 -16.46
C TRP A 21 2.96 -9.22 -15.01
N PHE A 22 2.63 -10.43 -14.59
CA PHE A 22 2.28 -10.77 -13.21
C PHE A 22 3.47 -11.02 -12.31
N ALA A 23 4.69 -11.14 -12.84
CA ALA A 23 5.90 -11.44 -12.07
C ALA A 23 6.51 -10.21 -11.39
N ASP A 24 6.27 -9.01 -11.94
CA ASP A 24 6.76 -7.77 -11.33
C ASP A 24 6.13 -7.52 -9.96
N ILE A 25 6.93 -6.99 -9.04
CA ILE A 25 6.52 -6.68 -7.66
C ILE A 25 6.71 -5.20 -7.39
N THR A 26 5.68 -4.57 -6.86
CA THR A 26 5.65 -3.13 -6.61
C THR A 26 5.45 -2.84 -5.12
N PRO A 27 5.71 -1.60 -4.65
CA PRO A 27 5.41 -1.22 -3.26
C PRO A 27 3.93 -1.39 -2.86
N LYS A 28 3.01 -1.39 -3.84
CA LYS A 28 1.58 -1.68 -3.59
C LYS A 28 1.36 -3.13 -3.20
N ASP A 29 2.17 -4.05 -3.70
CA ASP A 29 2.12 -5.47 -3.34
C ASP A 29 2.59 -5.69 -1.90
N ILE A 30 3.58 -4.91 -1.43
CA ILE A 30 4.00 -4.92 -0.02
C ILE A 30 2.82 -4.48 0.88
N ALA A 31 2.17 -3.37 0.56
CA ALA A 31 1.02 -2.90 1.32
C ALA A 31 -0.14 -3.92 1.31
N ALA A 32 -0.47 -4.47 0.15
CA ALA A 32 -1.51 -5.48 0.01
C ALA A 32 -1.20 -6.79 0.75
N ALA A 33 0.06 -7.24 0.75
CA ALA A 33 0.53 -8.42 1.48
C ALA A 33 0.42 -8.26 3.00
N ASN A 34 0.54 -7.04 3.50
CA ASN A 34 0.32 -6.70 4.91
C ASN A 34 -1.14 -6.25 5.19
N ALA A 35 -2.07 -6.58 4.31
CA ALA A 35 -3.51 -6.31 4.45
C ALA A 35 -3.92 -4.83 4.55
N PHE A 36 -3.07 -3.89 4.11
CA PHE A 36 -3.47 -2.49 3.95
C PHE A 36 -4.38 -2.34 2.71
N THR A 37 -5.33 -1.41 2.76
CA THR A 37 -6.43 -1.31 1.78
C THR A 37 -6.30 -0.13 0.84
N SER A 38 -5.48 0.86 1.18
CA SER A 38 -5.38 2.10 0.39
C SER A 38 -3.95 2.57 0.24
N ALA A 39 -3.61 3.02 -0.97
CA ALA A 39 -2.35 3.70 -1.24
C ALA A 39 -2.42 5.13 -0.66
N PRO A 40 -1.50 5.51 0.23
CA PRO A 40 -1.44 6.88 0.74
C PRO A 40 -1.00 7.84 -0.38
N GLY A 41 -1.35 9.11 -0.23
CA GLY A 41 -0.85 10.19 -1.08
C GLY A 41 0.63 10.48 -0.85
N ALA A 42 1.07 11.69 -1.22
CA ALA A 42 2.47 12.11 -1.03
C ALA A 42 2.83 12.34 0.45
N GLN A 43 1.84 12.60 1.30
CA GLN A 43 2.05 12.85 2.73
C GLN A 43 2.15 11.52 3.50
N PRO A 44 3.10 11.40 4.45
CA PRO A 44 3.13 10.26 5.36
C PRO A 44 1.90 10.32 6.25
N LEU A 45 1.14 9.24 6.25
CA LEU A 45 -0.01 9.05 7.14
C LEU A 45 0.40 8.13 8.28
N SER A 46 -0.07 8.42 9.48
CA SER A 46 0.15 7.63 10.69
C SER A 46 -1.17 7.07 11.21
N ALA A 47 -1.11 6.00 12.02
CA ALA A 47 -2.26 5.56 12.79
C ALA A 47 -2.79 6.73 13.65
N GLY A 48 -4.10 6.97 13.59
CA GLY A 48 -4.76 8.11 14.23
C GLY A 48 -5.08 9.27 13.28
N ASP A 49 -4.41 9.38 12.13
CA ASP A 49 -4.67 10.49 11.21
C ASP A 49 -6.13 10.50 10.71
N VAL A 50 -6.72 11.69 10.65
CA VAL A 50 -8.01 11.92 10.02
C VAL A 50 -7.76 12.29 8.57
N VAL A 51 -8.35 11.53 7.67
CA VAL A 51 -8.10 11.63 6.23
C VAL A 51 -9.41 11.76 5.47
N VAL A 52 -9.36 12.48 4.36
CA VAL A 52 -10.47 12.58 3.42
C VAL A 52 -10.21 11.70 2.19
N LEU A 53 -11.22 10.93 1.81
CA LEU A 53 -11.29 10.23 0.52
C LEU A 53 -12.05 11.11 -0.46
N LYS A 54 -11.33 11.65 -1.43
CA LYS A 54 -11.91 12.51 -2.46
C LYS A 54 -12.75 11.70 -3.44
N LYS A 55 -13.78 12.33 -4.03
CA LYS A 55 -14.67 11.71 -5.03
C LYS A 55 -13.96 11.18 -6.29
N GLY A 56 -12.76 11.68 -6.60
CA GLY A 56 -11.91 11.21 -7.71
C GLY A 56 -10.90 10.12 -7.34
N GLY A 57 -10.96 9.61 -6.11
CA GLY A 57 -9.92 8.75 -5.54
C GLY A 57 -8.78 9.55 -4.90
N GLY A 58 -7.99 8.86 -4.10
CA GLY A 58 -6.87 9.44 -3.36
C GLY A 58 -7.22 9.86 -1.94
N LEU A 59 -6.19 9.86 -1.10
CA LEU A 59 -6.25 10.17 0.32
C LEU A 59 -5.47 11.46 0.59
N ALA A 60 -6.07 12.36 1.36
CA ALA A 60 -5.40 13.55 1.88
C ALA A 60 -5.60 13.64 3.40
N LYS A 61 -4.55 14.05 4.11
CA LYS A 61 -4.64 14.31 5.55
C LYS A 61 -5.44 15.59 5.80
N LEU A 62 -6.39 15.53 6.72
CA LEU A 62 -7.11 16.70 7.23
C LEU A 62 -6.47 17.17 8.54
N CYS A 63 -6.31 16.27 9.52
CA CYS A 63 -5.74 16.60 10.82
C CYS A 63 -5.13 15.37 11.51
N ASP A 64 -4.35 15.62 12.54
CA ASP A 64 -3.92 14.61 13.50
C ASP A 64 -5.05 14.38 14.53
N ALA A 65 -5.47 13.13 14.78
CA ALA A 65 -6.25 12.85 15.99
C ALA A 65 -5.34 12.87 17.22
N ILE A 66 -5.87 13.26 18.39
CA ILE A 66 -5.23 12.89 19.66
C ILE A 66 -5.48 11.40 19.83
N VAL A 67 -4.41 10.65 19.61
CA VAL A 67 -4.32 9.30 20.11
C VAL A 67 -3.30 9.36 21.22
N ASP A 68 -3.66 8.84 22.39
CA ASP A 68 -2.68 8.63 23.46
C ASP A 68 -1.53 7.81 22.86
N PRO A 69 -0.26 8.21 22.99
CA PRO A 69 0.86 7.46 22.46
C PRO A 69 0.88 5.99 22.90
N SER A 70 0.31 5.67 24.06
CA SER A 70 0.13 4.28 24.55
C SER A 70 -0.89 3.47 23.76
N ASP A 71 -1.79 4.14 23.02
CA ASP A 71 -2.79 3.53 22.16
C ASP A 71 -2.27 3.31 20.71
N ILE A 72 -1.01 3.65 20.44
CA ILE A 72 -0.32 3.37 19.16
C ILE A 72 0.71 2.26 19.38
N GLU A 73 0.45 1.11 18.78
CA GLU A 73 1.45 0.04 18.67
C GLU A 73 2.32 0.28 17.44
N MET A 74 3.64 0.30 17.64
CA MET A 74 4.63 0.37 16.57
C MET A 74 5.38 -0.95 16.50
N GLN A 75 5.48 -1.50 15.29
CA GLN A 75 6.24 -2.72 15.02
C GLN A 75 7.18 -2.47 13.85
N ASP A 76 8.48 -2.53 14.11
CA ASP A 76 9.49 -2.45 13.07
C ASP A 76 9.53 -3.74 12.25
N ALA A 77 9.81 -3.60 10.96
CA ALA A 77 9.84 -4.68 10.00
C ALA A 77 10.98 -4.46 8.99
N ALA A 78 11.80 -5.49 8.82
CA ALA A 78 12.85 -5.56 7.82
C ALA A 78 12.68 -6.87 7.05
N ASP A 79 12.10 -6.79 5.86
CA ASP A 79 11.67 -7.94 5.08
C ASP A 79 12.05 -7.80 3.61
N VAL A 80 12.03 -8.90 2.88
CA VAL A 80 12.09 -8.96 1.44
C VAL A 80 10.85 -9.68 0.92
N TYR A 81 10.19 -9.05 -0.05
CA TYR A 81 8.99 -9.58 -0.68
C TYR A 81 9.34 -10.19 -2.03
N TYR A 82 8.90 -11.42 -2.27
CA TYR A 82 9.14 -12.15 -3.51
C TYR A 82 7.83 -12.49 -4.18
N ASN A 83 7.82 -12.45 -5.51
CA ASN A 83 6.69 -12.95 -6.27
C ASN A 83 6.82 -14.46 -6.51
N ARG A 84 5.97 -15.26 -5.87
CA ARG A 84 5.86 -16.72 -6.06
C ARG A 84 5.49 -17.10 -7.48
N ALA A 85 4.90 -16.19 -8.27
CA ALA A 85 4.62 -16.39 -9.69
C ALA A 85 5.88 -16.79 -10.48
N SER A 86 7.06 -16.28 -10.09
CA SER A 86 8.36 -16.65 -10.67
C SER A 86 8.57 -18.17 -10.74
N ARG A 87 8.15 -18.93 -9.72
CA ARG A 87 8.26 -20.39 -9.71
C ARG A 87 7.42 -21.05 -10.80
N TYR A 88 6.23 -20.51 -11.06
CA TYR A 88 5.36 -21.02 -12.12
C TYR A 88 5.88 -20.63 -13.51
N VAL A 89 6.51 -19.45 -13.63
CA VAL A 89 7.21 -19.06 -14.86
C VAL A 89 8.36 -20.05 -15.15
N HIS A 90 9.14 -20.44 -14.14
CA HIS A 90 10.18 -21.46 -14.29
C HIS A 90 9.63 -22.81 -14.73
N TRP A 91 8.55 -23.28 -14.09
CA TRP A 91 7.92 -24.53 -14.48
C TRP A 91 7.40 -24.48 -15.92
N ALA A 92 6.75 -23.38 -16.32
CA ALA A 92 6.22 -23.23 -17.66
C ALA A 92 7.33 -23.11 -18.72
N ALA A 93 8.42 -22.40 -18.40
CA ALA A 93 9.58 -22.29 -19.27
C ALA A 93 10.32 -23.64 -19.43
N ALA A 94 10.47 -24.41 -18.35
CA ALA A 94 11.04 -25.76 -18.41
C ALA A 94 10.18 -26.75 -19.21
N ILE A 95 8.85 -26.56 -19.24
CA ILE A 95 7.97 -27.35 -20.10
C ILE A 95 8.08 -26.91 -21.55
N SER A 96 8.11 -25.60 -21.83
CA SER A 96 8.19 -25.10 -23.20
C SER A 96 9.52 -25.44 -23.89
N SER A 97 10.64 -25.46 -23.14
CA SER A 97 11.93 -25.93 -23.66
C SER A 97 11.91 -27.41 -24.04
N ARG A 98 11.22 -28.26 -23.26
CA ARG A 98 11.02 -29.69 -23.61
C ARG A 98 10.25 -29.89 -24.92
N PHE A 99 9.47 -28.91 -25.36
CA PHE A 99 8.76 -28.94 -26.63
C PHE A 99 9.48 -28.16 -27.75
N GLY A 100 10.69 -27.66 -27.51
CA GLY A 100 11.49 -26.93 -28.51
C GLY A 100 10.92 -25.58 -28.91
N LEU A 101 10.09 -24.96 -28.06
CA LEU A 101 9.38 -23.71 -28.37
C LEU A 101 10.14 -22.45 -27.91
N VAL A 102 11.09 -22.58 -26.98
CA VAL A 102 11.87 -21.48 -26.40
C VAL A 102 13.30 -21.95 -26.12
N ASP A 103 14.30 -21.16 -26.52
CA ASP A 103 15.72 -21.40 -26.20
C ASP A 103 15.99 -21.27 -24.69
N GLU A 104 16.77 -22.20 -24.13
CA GLU A 104 17.15 -22.24 -22.70
C GLU A 104 17.80 -20.94 -22.21
N ASP A 105 18.57 -20.25 -23.07
CA ASP A 105 19.25 -19.00 -22.71
C ASP A 105 18.29 -17.84 -22.39
N LYS A 106 17.07 -17.85 -22.95
CA LYS A 106 16.04 -16.84 -22.62
C LYS A 106 15.31 -17.15 -21.32
N ILE A 107 15.40 -18.38 -20.82
CA ILE A 107 14.79 -18.83 -19.56
C ILE A 107 15.62 -18.32 -18.38
N SER A 108 16.95 -18.32 -18.52
CA SER A 108 17.92 -17.84 -17.53
C SER A 108 17.70 -16.36 -17.16
N ALA A 109 17.29 -15.52 -18.11
CA ALA A 109 17.00 -14.10 -17.88
C ALA A 109 15.74 -13.84 -17.04
N VAL A 110 14.86 -14.83 -16.88
CA VAL A 110 13.62 -14.72 -16.08
C VAL A 110 13.85 -15.13 -14.60
N THR A 111 15.03 -15.68 -14.30
CA THR A 111 15.37 -16.37 -13.03
C THR A 111 15.77 -15.45 -11.88
N GLU A 112 16.09 -14.19 -12.18
CA GLU A 112 16.45 -13.21 -11.15
C GLU A 112 15.39 -12.11 -11.03
N LEU A 113 14.14 -12.52 -10.86
CA LEU A 113 13.12 -11.61 -10.33
C LEU A 113 13.50 -11.33 -8.86
N GLY A 114 14.33 -10.31 -8.69
CA GLY A 114 14.83 -9.84 -7.40
C GLY A 114 13.67 -9.58 -6.43
N GLY A 115 13.90 -9.91 -5.16
CA GLY A 115 12.95 -9.54 -4.12
C GLY A 115 12.94 -8.03 -3.91
N LEU A 116 11.79 -7.48 -3.54
CA LEU A 116 11.66 -6.07 -3.19
C LEU A 116 11.94 -5.92 -1.69
N PRO A 117 13.06 -5.29 -1.28
CA PRO A 117 13.35 -5.06 0.12
C PRO A 117 12.40 -4.01 0.70
N PHE A 118 12.06 -4.19 1.96
CA PHE A 118 11.27 -3.27 2.76
C PHE A 118 11.95 -3.12 4.12
N VAL A 119 12.22 -1.87 4.49
CA VAL A 119 12.69 -1.50 5.83
C VAL A 119 11.77 -0.40 6.33
N GLY A 120 11.22 -0.57 7.52
CA GLY A 120 10.26 0.37 8.07
C GLY A 120 9.50 -0.24 9.23
N GLY A 121 8.20 0.07 9.31
CA GLY A 121 7.35 -0.48 10.36
C GLY A 121 5.86 -0.24 10.11
N THR A 122 5.06 -0.91 10.91
CA THR A 122 3.62 -0.68 11.00
C THR A 122 3.29 0.10 12.25
N SER A 123 2.38 1.05 12.13
CA SER A 123 1.71 1.68 13.28
C SER A 123 0.25 1.27 13.27
N SER A 124 -0.32 0.91 14.42
CA SER A 124 -1.73 0.53 14.54
C SER A 124 -2.35 1.04 15.83
N LEU A 125 -3.63 1.41 15.75
CA LEU A 125 -4.43 1.79 16.92
C LEU A 125 -4.85 0.55 17.71
N THR A 126 -4.48 0.48 18.99
CA THR A 126 -4.92 -0.59 19.89
C THR A 126 -6.31 -0.35 20.47
N ARG A 127 -6.71 0.92 20.65
CA ARG A 127 -8.05 1.30 21.14
C ARG A 127 -8.97 1.85 20.06
N ARG A 128 -10.27 1.76 20.33
CA ARG A 128 -11.36 2.23 19.45
C ARG A 128 -11.78 3.68 19.68
N VAL A 129 -11.30 4.33 20.73
CA VAL A 129 -11.72 5.69 21.10
C VAL A 129 -10.67 6.67 20.61
N PHE A 130 -11.11 7.74 19.94
CA PHE A 130 -10.25 8.80 19.41
C PHE A 130 -10.86 10.14 19.81
N GLU A 131 -10.01 11.07 20.21
CA GLU A 131 -10.38 12.47 20.47
C GLU A 131 -9.58 13.37 19.50
N TYR A 132 -10.06 14.56 19.17
CA TYR A 132 -9.43 15.44 18.17
C TYR A 132 -8.41 16.40 18.81
N ASN A 133 -7.24 16.60 18.19
CA ASN A 133 -6.12 17.38 18.78
C ASN A 133 -6.36 18.87 18.77
N ASP A 134 -7.13 19.32 17.80
CA ASP A 134 -7.62 20.68 17.71
C ASP A 134 -9.11 20.60 17.35
N GLN A 135 -9.88 20.23 18.37
CA GLN A 135 -11.25 19.73 18.24
C GLN A 135 -12.11 20.61 17.34
N LYS A 136 -12.01 21.93 17.48
CA LYS A 136 -12.82 22.85 16.69
C LYS A 136 -12.38 22.97 15.23
N ASN A 137 -11.08 23.09 14.96
CA ASN A 137 -10.59 23.29 13.59
C ASN A 137 -10.75 22.01 12.75
N CYS A 138 -10.41 20.86 13.31
CA CYS A 138 -10.55 19.59 12.60
C CYS A 138 -12.02 19.20 12.38
N GLU A 139 -12.90 19.46 13.35
CA GLU A 139 -14.34 19.25 13.19
C GLU A 139 -14.92 20.13 12.08
N CYS A 140 -14.51 21.41 11.99
CA CYS A 140 -14.95 22.30 10.92
C CYS A 140 -14.45 21.86 9.53
N ASP A 141 -13.19 21.42 9.41
CA ASP A 141 -12.66 20.92 8.13
C ASP A 141 -13.31 19.60 7.72
N THR A 142 -13.61 18.73 8.69
CA THR A 142 -14.39 17.50 8.47
C THR A 142 -15.79 17.82 7.97
N ALA A 143 -16.50 18.72 8.65
CA ALA A 143 -17.83 19.19 8.25
C ALA A 143 -17.81 19.75 6.82
N ARG A 144 -16.79 20.56 6.50
CA ARG A 144 -16.59 21.14 5.16
C ARG A 144 -16.38 20.06 4.10
N SER A 145 -15.48 19.11 4.31
CA SER A 145 -15.27 18.01 3.37
C SER A 145 -16.52 17.15 3.17
N MET A 146 -17.24 16.83 4.25
CA MET A 146 -18.51 16.11 4.18
C MET A 146 -19.58 16.91 3.43
N SER A 147 -19.65 18.23 3.58
CA SER A 147 -20.59 19.08 2.83
C SER A 147 -20.41 19.00 1.31
N PHE A 148 -19.17 18.71 0.85
CA PHE A 148 -18.85 18.43 -0.55
C PHE A 148 -19.12 16.96 -0.96
N GLY A 149 -19.57 16.12 -0.02
CA GLY A 149 -19.82 14.70 -0.19
C GLY A 149 -18.54 13.86 -0.20
N GLU A 150 -17.45 14.36 0.37
CA GLU A 150 -16.23 13.57 0.56
C GLU A 150 -16.35 12.72 1.85
N ARG A 151 -15.78 11.51 1.84
CA ARG A 151 -15.81 10.63 3.01
C ARG A 151 -14.63 10.97 3.92
N VAL A 152 -14.87 11.17 5.20
CA VAL A 152 -13.80 11.41 6.18
C VAL A 152 -13.66 10.20 7.09
N CYS A 153 -12.45 9.68 7.18
CA CYS A 153 -12.13 8.40 7.80
C CYS A 153 -10.90 8.54 8.70
N VAL A 154 -10.76 7.62 9.66
CA VAL A 154 -9.61 7.56 10.55
C VAL A 154 -8.67 6.45 10.09
N VAL A 155 -7.37 6.73 10.04
CA VAL A 155 -6.34 5.73 9.77
C VAL A 155 -6.19 4.83 11.01
N SER A 156 -6.62 3.59 10.89
CA SER A 156 -6.48 2.56 11.93
C SER A 156 -5.09 1.95 12.00
N ALA A 157 -4.44 1.82 10.84
CA ALA A 157 -3.06 1.37 10.74
C ALA A 157 -2.37 2.01 9.54
N SER A 158 -1.06 2.19 9.63
CA SER A 158 -0.22 2.68 8.54
C SER A 158 1.04 1.84 8.40
N LEU A 159 1.42 1.55 7.16
CA LEU A 159 2.67 0.93 6.78
C LEU A 159 3.63 2.01 6.30
N ILE A 160 4.73 2.19 7.02
CA ILE A 160 5.71 3.24 6.75
C ILE A 160 7.01 2.58 6.33
N GLU A 161 7.48 2.91 5.13
CA GLU A 161 8.82 2.61 4.66
C GLU A 161 9.79 3.70 5.10
N THR A 162 10.93 3.30 5.63
CA THR A 162 12.04 4.20 5.98
C THR A 162 13.18 3.95 5.00
N ARG A 163 13.50 4.95 4.18
CA ARG A 163 14.66 4.92 3.27
C ARG A 163 15.64 6.01 3.64
N GLU A 164 16.93 5.71 3.53
CA GLU A 164 17.96 6.73 3.58
C GLU A 164 18.04 7.44 2.23
N MET A 165 17.85 8.76 2.22
CA MET A 165 18.06 9.59 1.03
C MET A 165 19.17 10.61 1.29
N GLN A 166 20.07 10.76 0.33
CA GLN A 166 21.06 11.84 0.34
C GLN A 166 20.38 13.13 -0.08
N VAL A 167 20.30 14.09 0.84
CA VAL A 167 19.78 15.43 0.59
C VAL A 167 20.96 16.40 0.59
N MET A 168 21.02 17.26 -0.43
CA MET A 168 21.96 18.38 -0.44
C MET A 168 21.41 19.47 0.47
N GLN A 169 22.11 19.76 1.57
CA GLN A 169 21.78 20.85 2.47
C GLN A 169 23.04 21.69 2.67
N ASP A 170 22.94 22.99 2.40
CA ASP A 170 24.05 23.94 2.55
C ASP A 170 25.34 23.55 1.78
N GLY A 171 25.18 22.86 0.64
CA GLY A 171 26.30 22.39 -0.19
C GLY A 171 26.92 21.06 0.24
N GLU A 172 26.48 20.50 1.38
CA GLU A 172 26.92 19.19 1.86
C GLU A 172 25.88 18.10 1.57
N ARG A 173 26.36 16.88 1.28
CA ARG A 173 25.50 15.70 1.13
C ARG A 173 25.26 15.08 2.50
N ILE A 174 24.04 15.22 3.02
CA ILE A 174 23.63 14.65 4.29
C ILE A 174 22.67 13.49 4.02
N THR A 175 22.97 12.32 4.56
CA THR A 175 22.02 11.19 4.54
C THR A 175 20.95 11.42 5.60
N ARG A 176 19.69 11.48 5.18
CA ARG A 176 18.54 11.61 6.10
C ARG A 176 17.56 10.47 5.90
N PRO A 177 16.98 9.92 6.98
CA PRO A 177 15.90 8.97 6.87
C PRO A 177 14.65 9.70 6.36
N VAL A 178 14.12 9.26 5.23
CA VAL A 178 12.85 9.71 4.69
C VAL A 178 11.83 8.61 4.90
N ARG A 179 10.76 8.97 5.62
CA ARG A 179 9.62 8.10 5.88
C ARG A 179 8.56 8.32 4.81
N ARG A 180 8.09 7.23 4.21
CA ARG A 180 7.03 7.23 3.21
C ARG A 180 5.97 6.21 3.61
N ALA A 181 4.71 6.62 3.66
CA ALA A 181 3.64 5.66 3.82
C ALA A 181 3.50 4.84 2.51
N LEU A 182 3.42 3.51 2.63
CA LEU A 182 3.17 2.58 1.51
C LEU A 182 1.72 2.14 1.45
N GLY A 183 1.05 2.07 2.60
CA GLY A 183 -0.30 1.60 2.74
C GLY A 183 -0.93 2.15 4.00
N VAL A 184 -2.23 2.41 3.97
CA VAL A 184 -3.02 2.67 5.16
C VAL A 184 -4.25 1.77 5.20
N GLN A 185 -4.70 1.49 6.42
CA GLN A 185 -5.95 0.81 6.70
C GLN A 185 -6.85 1.80 7.41
N LEU A 186 -8.03 2.01 6.84
CA LEU A 186 -9.01 2.94 7.39
C LEU A 186 -9.97 2.20 8.31
N ARG A 187 -10.47 2.90 9.34
CA ARG A 187 -11.61 2.40 10.10
C ARG A 187 -12.81 2.30 9.17
N ARG A 188 -13.58 1.22 9.31
CA ARG A 188 -14.72 0.91 8.45
C ARG A 188 -15.78 2.00 8.39
N HIS A 189 -16.09 2.60 9.54
CA HIS A 189 -17.09 3.67 9.64
C HIS A 189 -16.42 5.04 9.53
N PRO A 190 -17.04 5.99 8.82
CA PRO A 190 -16.54 7.34 8.75
C PRO A 190 -16.65 8.03 10.10
N VAL A 191 -15.96 9.16 10.21
CA VAL A 191 -16.18 10.10 11.30
C VAL A 191 -17.64 10.56 11.27
N PHE A 192 -18.26 10.70 12.44
CA PHE A 192 -19.56 11.34 12.55
C PHE A 192 -19.38 12.78 13.03
N VAL A 193 -20.01 13.73 12.35
CA VAL A 193 -20.02 15.14 12.76
C VAL A 193 -21.45 15.55 13.06
N PRO A 194 -21.76 15.98 14.29
CA PRO A 194 -23.13 16.32 14.65
C PRO A 194 -23.57 17.62 13.95
N PRO A 195 -24.87 17.80 13.66
CA PRO A 195 -25.38 18.98 12.94
C PRO A 195 -25.00 20.33 13.58
N GLU A 196 -24.86 20.37 14.90
CA GLU A 196 -24.46 21.56 15.66
C GLU A 196 -23.07 22.06 15.25
N THR A 197 -22.16 21.15 14.87
CA THR A 197 -20.83 21.50 14.37
C THR A 197 -20.94 22.26 13.04
N TYR A 198 -21.80 21.81 12.11
CA TYR A 198 -22.02 22.49 10.83
C TYR A 198 -22.48 23.93 11.02
N GLU A 199 -23.45 24.15 11.91
CA GLU A 199 -23.94 25.48 12.27
C GLU A 199 -22.82 26.34 12.88
N SER A 200 -22.07 25.79 13.84
CA SER A 200 -20.99 26.51 14.53
C SER A 200 -19.83 26.90 13.61
N CYS A 201 -19.60 26.11 12.55
CA CYS A 201 -18.55 26.31 11.56
C CYS A 201 -19.01 27.11 10.33
N ASN A 202 -20.28 27.54 10.29
CA ASN A 202 -20.90 28.19 9.13
C ASN A 202 -20.76 27.38 7.82
N VAL A 203 -20.98 26.06 7.92
CA VAL A 203 -20.96 25.11 6.81
C VAL A 203 -22.37 24.57 6.59
N PRO A 204 -22.90 24.54 5.36
CA PRO A 204 -24.24 24.00 5.12
C PRO A 204 -24.26 22.48 5.37
N TYR A 205 -25.24 22.01 6.13
CA TYR A 205 -25.51 20.58 6.27
C TYR A 205 -26.29 20.06 5.06
N THR A 206 -25.56 19.65 4.03
CA THR A 206 -26.11 19.23 2.73
C THR A 206 -26.57 17.77 2.73
N GLU A 207 -27.42 17.37 1.78
CA GLU A 207 -27.72 15.95 1.54
C GLU A 207 -26.46 15.13 1.21
N ALA A 208 -25.45 15.76 0.60
CA ALA A 208 -24.17 15.11 0.32
C ALA A 208 -23.41 14.75 1.61
N ALA A 209 -23.51 15.58 2.67
CA ALA A 209 -22.94 15.27 3.98
C ALA A 209 -23.60 14.05 4.62
N LYS A 210 -24.95 14.01 4.62
CA LYS A 210 -25.71 12.86 5.11
C LYS A 210 -25.34 11.56 4.41
N ILE A 211 -25.17 11.61 3.09
CA ILE A 211 -24.74 10.46 2.31
C ILE A 211 -23.30 10.06 2.66
N ALA A 212 -22.39 11.02 2.79
CA ALA A 212 -20.98 10.75 3.12
C ALA A 212 -20.82 10.08 4.50
N GLU A 213 -21.61 10.48 5.50
CA GLU A 213 -21.62 9.86 6.84
C GLU A 213 -22.12 8.42 6.85
N GLN A 214 -22.95 8.03 5.88
CA GLN A 214 -23.48 6.67 5.77
C GLN A 214 -22.57 5.74 4.95
N GLN A 215 -21.64 6.30 4.18
CA GLN A 215 -20.75 5.53 3.33
C GLN A 215 -19.59 4.93 4.12
N LEU A 216 -19.34 3.64 3.91
CA LEU A 216 -18.18 2.97 4.50
C LEU A 216 -16.87 3.50 3.89
N CYS A 217 -15.84 3.51 4.73
CA CYS A 217 -14.47 3.88 4.38
C CYS A 217 -13.67 2.75 3.72
N GLU A 218 -14.23 1.54 3.69
CA GLU A 218 -13.60 0.38 3.05
C GLU A 218 -13.68 0.52 1.53
N ASP A 219 -12.58 0.96 0.92
CA ASP A 219 -12.31 0.79 -0.49
C ASP A 219 -10.97 0.05 -0.61
N ASP A 220 -10.98 -1.17 -1.17
CA ASP A 220 -9.77 -1.83 -1.66
C ASP A 220 -9.33 -1.08 -2.94
N GLY A 221 -8.77 0.12 -2.75
CA GLY A 221 -8.35 1.06 -3.79
C GLY A 221 -7.14 0.58 -4.60
N TRP A 222 -6.90 -0.73 -4.61
CA TRP A 222 -5.79 -1.36 -5.28
C TRP A 222 -6.07 -1.59 -6.77
N PRO A 223 -5.08 -1.38 -7.64
CA PRO A 223 -5.11 -1.82 -9.02
C PRO A 223 -5.48 -3.31 -9.17
N SER A 224 -6.08 -3.69 -10.30
CA SER A 224 -6.55 -5.06 -10.55
C SER A 224 -5.46 -6.12 -10.44
N ASP A 225 -4.24 -5.82 -10.91
CA ASP A 225 -3.08 -6.71 -10.85
C ASP A 225 -2.68 -7.03 -9.40
N VAL A 226 -2.62 -6.01 -8.53
CA VAL A 226 -2.34 -6.17 -7.10
C VAL A 226 -3.42 -7.01 -6.42
N ARG A 227 -4.70 -6.77 -6.74
CA ARG A 227 -5.82 -7.56 -6.20
C ARG A 227 -5.74 -9.03 -6.60
N VAL A 228 -5.39 -9.32 -7.84
CA VAL A 228 -5.20 -10.70 -8.33
C VAL A 228 -4.03 -11.37 -7.60
N ARG A 229 -2.87 -10.70 -7.47
CA ARG A 229 -1.71 -11.24 -6.75
C ARG A 229 -2.01 -11.51 -5.27
N ARG A 230 -2.75 -10.61 -4.61
CA ARG A 230 -3.24 -10.80 -3.23
C ARG A 230 -4.20 -11.98 -3.14
N TYR A 231 -5.19 -12.08 -4.04
CA TYR A 231 -6.19 -13.15 -4.06
C TYR A 231 -5.55 -14.54 -4.19
N PHE A 232 -4.55 -14.68 -5.06
CA PHE A 232 -3.82 -15.94 -5.24
C PHE A 232 -2.64 -16.14 -4.27
N ASN A 233 -2.46 -15.24 -3.29
CA ASN A 233 -1.36 -15.27 -2.32
C ASN A 233 0.02 -15.46 -2.99
N LEU A 234 0.27 -14.66 -4.03
CA LEU A 234 1.48 -14.76 -4.85
C LEU A 234 2.67 -14.02 -4.27
N ILE A 235 2.51 -13.28 -3.17
CA ILE A 235 3.59 -12.51 -2.56
C ILE A 235 4.08 -13.24 -1.31
N ASP A 236 5.36 -13.63 -1.29
CA ASP A 236 6.04 -14.27 -0.17
C ASP A 236 6.83 -13.23 0.62
N ARG A 237 6.61 -13.13 1.93
CA ARG A 237 7.39 -12.27 2.83
C ARG A 237 8.46 -13.10 3.52
N ARG A 238 9.70 -12.62 3.55
CA ARG A 238 10.83 -13.24 4.27
C ARG A 238 11.62 -12.19 5.03
N PRO A 239 12.26 -12.52 6.16
CA PRO A 239 13.11 -11.57 6.87
C PRO A 239 14.28 -11.14 5.98
N LEU A 240 14.66 -9.86 6.07
CA LEU A 240 15.85 -9.34 5.42
C LEU A 240 17.08 -10.07 6.01
N PRO A 241 17.96 -10.67 5.18
CA PRO A 241 19.18 -11.27 5.70
C PRO A 241 19.98 -10.17 6.40
N GLN A 242 20.29 -10.36 7.68
CA GLN A 242 21.27 -9.49 8.36
C GLN A 242 22.56 -9.60 7.56
N SER A 243 23.11 -8.47 7.11
CA SER A 243 24.39 -8.46 6.42
C SER A 243 25.40 -9.23 7.26
N ILE A 244 26.06 -10.20 6.64
CA ILE A 244 27.16 -10.94 7.24
C ILE A 244 28.19 -9.88 7.66
N SER A 245 28.43 -9.77 8.96
CA SER A 245 29.52 -8.96 9.50
C SER A 245 30.80 -9.34 8.77
N VAL A 246 31.35 -8.40 8.00
CA VAL A 246 32.69 -8.56 7.42
C VAL A 246 33.62 -8.79 8.62
N PRO A 247 34.31 -9.94 8.72
CA PRO A 247 35.31 -10.11 9.75
C PRO A 247 36.30 -8.96 9.60
N SER A 248 36.44 -8.18 10.66
CA SER A 248 37.53 -7.22 10.76
C SER A 248 38.80 -8.06 10.84
N ASP A 249 39.47 -8.24 9.70
CA ASP A 249 40.80 -8.83 9.69
C ASP A 249 41.72 -7.96 10.55
N SER A 250 42.12 -8.55 11.67
CA SER A 250 43.15 -8.12 12.62
C SER A 250 44.54 -8.29 12.05
#